data_AF-A0A8J3PA09-F1
#
_entry.id   AF-A0A8J3PA09-F1
#
_cell.length_a   1.000
_cell.length_b   1.000
_cell.length_c   1.000
_cell.angle_alpha   90.00
_cell.angle_beta   90.00
_cell.angle_gamma   90.00
#
_symmetry.space_group_name_H-M   'P 1'
#
loop_
_entity.id
_entity.type
_entity.pdbx_description
1 polymer ?
#
loop_
_entity_poly.entity_id
_entity_poly.type
_entity_poly.pdbx_seq_one_letter_code
_entity_poly.pdbx_strand_id
1 'polypeptide(L)'
;MTDSRQTDLITAFAAVIDPLVRRILTAADLPAVCDLVDEVRWQCTQSPYFEDMWGAGELNAIWGELDDILDRWPVDYGPQTETIALREFRRAAEEWLAMPRTEDGIRNYVHRWRTRLNERFQGYS
;
A
#
# COMPACT_ATOMS: atom_id res chain seq x y z
N MET A 1 -15.60 21.08 -7.53
CA MET A 1 -14.72 21.62 -6.47
C MET A 1 -14.10 20.42 -5.78
N THR A 2 -12.93 19.99 -6.21
CA THR A 2 -12.08 19.12 -5.39
C THR A 2 -11.77 19.91 -4.13
N ASP A 3 -12.10 19.35 -2.97
CA ASP A 3 -11.99 20.05 -1.69
C ASP A 3 -10.51 20.40 -1.43
N SER A 4 -10.19 21.68 -1.24
CA SER A 4 -8.82 22.15 -0.97
C SER A 4 -8.21 21.37 0.19
N ARG A 5 -9.04 21.02 1.19
CA ARG A 5 -8.63 20.23 2.35
C ARG A 5 -8.13 18.83 1.96
N GLN A 6 -8.80 18.14 1.04
CA GLN A 6 -8.35 16.82 0.58
C GLN A 6 -7.00 16.90 -0.12
N THR A 7 -6.81 17.93 -0.95
CA THR A 7 -5.54 18.11 -1.67
C THR A 7 -4.40 18.37 -0.69
N ASP A 8 -4.62 19.18 0.33
CA ASP A 8 -3.65 19.47 1.38
C ASP A 8 -3.32 18.22 2.20
N LEU A 9 -4.32 17.44 2.60
CA LEU A 9 -4.15 16.18 3.33
C LEU A 9 -3.37 15.15 2.51
N ILE A 10 -3.71 14.97 1.23
CA ILE A 10 -3.01 14.04 0.33
C ILE A 10 -1.55 14.46 0.15
N THR A 11 -1.30 15.76 0.03
CA THR A 11 0.07 16.30 -0.12
C THR A 11 0.88 16.06 1.16
N ALA A 12 0.30 16.36 2.32
CA ALA A 12 0.95 16.12 3.62
C ALA A 12 1.19 14.62 3.87
N PHE A 13 0.21 13.78 3.57
CA PHE A 13 0.33 12.33 3.68
C PHE A 13 1.43 11.77 2.76
N ALA A 14 1.47 12.22 1.50
CA ALA A 14 2.52 11.81 0.57
C ALA A 14 3.92 12.23 1.05
N ALA A 15 4.06 13.38 1.71
CA ALA A 15 5.35 13.78 2.29
C ALA A 15 5.85 12.84 3.39
N VAL A 16 4.93 12.16 4.10
CA VAL A 16 5.24 11.14 5.11
C VAL A 16 5.49 9.77 4.48
N ILE A 17 4.65 9.36 3.53
CA ILE A 17 4.69 8.02 2.94
C ILE A 17 5.80 7.87 1.90
N ASP A 18 6.06 8.88 1.05
CA ASP A 18 7.04 8.78 -0.04
C ASP A 18 8.46 8.37 0.43
N PRO A 19 9.00 8.90 1.55
CA PRO A 19 10.27 8.43 2.09
C PRO A 19 10.24 6.95 2.50
N LEU A 20 9.16 6.48 3.13
CA LEU A 20 9.02 5.08 3.55
C LEU A 20 8.96 4.16 2.34
N VAL A 21 8.16 4.53 1.35
CA VAL A 21 7.98 3.77 0.13
C VAL A 21 9.28 3.71 -0.69
N ARG A 22 10.04 4.81 -0.77
CA ARG A 22 11.38 4.77 -1.37
C ARG A 22 12.33 3.83 -0.63
N ARG A 23 12.26 3.78 0.70
CA ARG A 23 13.06 2.84 1.51
C ARG A 23 12.67 1.39 1.23
N ILE A 24 11.39 1.08 1.01
CA ILE A 24 10.91 -0.27 0.62
C ILE A 24 11.62 -0.74 -0.66
N LEU A 25 11.78 0.16 -1.64
CA LEU A 25 12.45 -0.16 -2.91
C LEU A 25 13.94 -0.47 -2.73
N THR A 26 14.60 0.15 -1.75
CA THR A 26 16.05 0.02 -1.53
C THR A 26 16.43 -0.92 -0.40
N ALA A 27 15.47 -1.39 0.39
CA ALA A 27 15.72 -2.28 1.53
C ALA A 27 16.35 -3.61 1.06
N ALA A 28 17.34 -4.07 1.83
CA ALA A 28 18.20 -5.19 1.45
C ALA A 28 17.51 -6.55 1.59
N ASP A 29 16.62 -6.69 2.57
CA ASP A 29 15.98 -7.94 2.93
C ASP A 29 14.50 -7.76 3.27
N LEU A 30 13.80 -8.89 3.39
CA LEU A 30 12.37 -8.94 3.67
C LEU A 30 12.01 -8.36 5.05
N PRO A 31 12.71 -8.69 6.16
CA PRO A 31 12.41 -8.10 7.46
C PRO A 31 12.42 -6.57 7.44
N ALA A 32 13.42 -5.95 6.81
CA ALA A 32 13.47 -4.49 6.69
C ALA A 32 12.32 -3.93 5.84
N VAL A 33 11.83 -4.68 4.85
CA VAL A 33 10.63 -4.30 4.08
C VAL A 33 9.37 -4.39 4.92
N CYS A 34 9.20 -5.45 5.72
CA CYS A 34 8.06 -5.62 6.61
C CYS A 34 7.96 -4.48 7.63
N ASP A 35 9.07 -4.12 8.29
CA ASP A 35 9.10 -2.99 9.23
C ASP A 35 8.62 -1.67 8.57
N LEU A 36 8.96 -1.46 7.30
CA LEU A 36 8.54 -0.29 6.53
C LEU A 36 7.06 -0.37 6.10
N VAL A 37 6.58 -1.55 5.73
CA VAL A 37 5.17 -1.78 5.39
C VAL A 37 4.29 -1.53 6.61
N ASP A 38 4.70 -2.02 7.79
CA ASP A 38 4.00 -1.77 9.04
C ASP A 38 3.99 -0.28 9.40
N GLU A 39 5.10 0.42 9.20
CA GLU A 39 5.14 1.87 9.39
C GLU A 39 4.20 2.60 8.39
N VAL A 40 4.16 2.20 7.12
CA VAL A 40 3.20 2.76 6.15
C VAL A 40 1.76 2.53 6.60
N ARG A 41 1.44 1.32 7.06
CA ARG A 41 0.11 0.98 7.60
C ARG A 41 -0.23 1.83 8.81
N TRP A 42 0.71 1.99 9.74
CA TRP A 42 0.56 2.84 10.92
C TRP A 42 0.28 4.30 10.55
N GLN A 43 1.00 4.86 9.57
CA GLN A 43 0.78 6.22 9.10
C GLN A 43 -0.61 6.42 8.49
N CYS A 44 -1.18 5.38 7.84
CA CYS A 44 -2.56 5.44 7.33
C CYS A 44 -3.62 5.55 8.45
N THR A 45 -3.32 5.12 9.68
CA THR A 45 -4.26 5.17 10.82
C THR A 45 -4.12 6.44 11.66
N GLN A 46 -3.12 7.28 11.39
CA GLN A 46 -2.91 8.51 12.15
C GLN A 46 -3.93 9.59 11.78
N SER A 47 -4.35 10.38 12.77
CA SER A 47 -5.04 11.64 12.56
C SER A 47 -4.08 12.68 11.95
N PRO A 48 -4.51 13.53 11.01
CA PRO A 48 -5.87 13.65 10.48
C PRO A 48 -6.20 12.67 9.34
N TYR A 49 -5.25 11.86 8.87
CA TYR A 49 -5.40 11.09 7.63
C TYR A 49 -6.52 10.06 7.70
N PHE A 50 -6.56 9.25 8.76
CA PHE A 50 -7.58 8.20 8.87
C PHE A 50 -9.01 8.75 8.93
N GLU A 51 -9.18 9.91 9.56
CA GLU A 51 -10.47 10.53 9.82
C GLU A 51 -10.94 11.36 8.62
N ASP A 52 -10.01 12.12 8.03
CA ASP A 52 -10.35 13.20 7.12
C ASP A 52 -9.81 13.00 5.71
N MET A 53 -8.83 12.12 5.45
CA MET A 53 -8.31 11.89 4.10
C MET A 53 -9.07 10.75 3.43
N TRP A 54 -9.65 11.01 2.27
CA TRP A 54 -10.28 9.96 1.49
C TRP A 54 -9.24 8.88 1.12
N GLY A 55 -9.60 7.62 1.36
CA GLY A 55 -8.79 6.46 0.97
C GLY A 55 -7.72 6.03 1.98
N ALA A 56 -7.51 6.73 3.09
CA ALA A 56 -6.52 6.34 4.11
C ALA A 56 -6.75 4.89 4.63
N GLY A 57 -8.01 4.56 4.97
CA GLY A 57 -8.37 3.21 5.39
C GLY A 57 -8.20 2.15 4.29
N GLU A 58 -8.49 2.50 3.02
CA GLU A 58 -8.29 1.59 1.89
C GLU A 58 -6.81 1.32 1.62
N LEU A 59 -5.96 2.34 1.77
CA LEU A 59 -4.51 2.19 1.68
C LEU A 59 -4.00 1.29 2.80
N ASN A 60 -4.43 1.51 4.05
CA ASN A 60 -4.09 0.63 5.17
C ASN A 60 -4.45 -0.83 4.87
N ALA A 61 -5.65 -1.08 4.35
CA ALA A 61 -6.12 -2.41 4.02
C ALA A 61 -5.32 -3.05 2.87
N ILE A 62 -5.00 -2.31 1.81
CA ILE A 62 -4.19 -2.84 0.70
C ILE A 62 -2.80 -3.27 1.19
N TRP A 63 -2.13 -2.43 1.98
CA TRP A 63 -0.81 -2.77 2.50
C TRP A 63 -0.88 -3.95 3.49
N GLY A 64 -1.98 -4.08 4.26
CA GLY A 64 -2.24 -5.25 5.10
C GLY A 64 -2.48 -6.54 4.29
N GLU A 65 -3.30 -6.49 3.25
CA GLU A 65 -3.58 -7.67 2.40
C GLU A 65 -2.34 -8.12 1.58
N LEU A 66 -1.41 -7.20 1.33
CA LEU A 66 -0.11 -7.56 0.78
C LEU A 66 0.79 -8.26 1.80
N ASP A 67 0.70 -7.86 3.06
CA ASP A 67 1.38 -8.48 4.18
C ASP A 67 0.85 -9.89 4.48
N ASP A 68 -0.47 -10.11 4.34
CA ASP A 68 -1.13 -11.41 4.49
C ASP A 68 -0.55 -12.49 3.55
N ILE A 69 0.11 -12.11 2.45
CA ILE A 69 0.85 -13.06 1.59
C ILE A 69 1.87 -13.84 2.42
N LEU A 70 2.57 -13.18 3.35
CA LEU A 70 3.57 -13.81 4.24
C LEU A 70 2.93 -14.81 5.20
N ASP A 71 1.70 -14.53 5.63
CA ASP A 71 0.88 -15.44 6.44
C ASP A 71 0.30 -16.60 5.62
N ARG A 72 0.67 -16.71 4.33
CA ARG A 72 0.18 -17.72 3.39
C ARG A 72 -1.34 -17.67 3.26
N TRP A 73 -1.90 -16.47 3.40
CA TRP A 73 -3.33 -16.21 3.34
C TRP A 73 -3.63 -15.19 2.23
N PRO A 74 -4.75 -15.35 1.50
CA PRO A 74 -5.59 -16.55 1.42
C PRO A 74 -4.97 -17.68 0.59
N VAL A 75 -3.78 -17.47 0.00
CA VAL A 75 -3.10 -18.43 -0.88
C VAL A 75 -1.72 -18.78 -0.31
N ASP A 76 -1.43 -20.07 -0.16
CA ASP A 76 -0.08 -20.54 0.16
C ASP A 76 0.74 -20.72 -1.13
N TYR A 77 1.71 -19.83 -1.35
CA TYR A 77 2.65 -19.91 -2.47
C TYR A 77 3.85 -20.82 -2.18
N GLY A 78 3.85 -21.53 -1.05
CA GLY A 78 4.87 -22.48 -0.67
C GLY A 78 6.26 -21.84 -0.55
N PRO A 79 7.32 -22.45 -1.10
CA PRO A 79 8.67 -21.90 -1.04
C PRO A 79 8.84 -20.54 -1.71
N GLN A 80 7.87 -20.08 -2.52
CA GLN A 80 7.95 -18.81 -3.24
C GLN A 80 7.30 -17.64 -2.49
N THR A 81 6.64 -17.88 -1.36
CA THR A 81 5.86 -16.87 -0.61
C THR A 81 6.65 -15.59 -0.36
N GLU A 82 7.84 -15.67 0.21
CA GLU A 82 8.67 -14.50 0.52
C GLU A 82 9.08 -13.72 -0.74
N THR A 83 9.44 -14.44 -1.81
CA THR A 83 9.83 -13.81 -3.09
C THR A 83 8.65 -13.08 -3.73
N ILE A 84 7.45 -13.68 -3.65
CA ILE A 84 6.22 -13.07 -4.17
C ILE A 84 5.84 -11.86 -3.34
N ALA A 85 5.84 -11.95 -2.01
CA ALA A 85 5.55 -10.83 -1.12
C ALA A 85 6.48 -9.65 -1.40
N LEU A 86 7.80 -9.89 -1.45
CA LEU A 86 8.79 -8.85 -1.73
C LEU A 86 8.56 -8.19 -3.10
N ARG A 87 8.20 -8.97 -4.13
CA ARG A 87 7.86 -8.45 -5.45
C ARG A 87 6.62 -7.56 -5.40
N GLU A 88 5.56 -7.99 -4.71
CA GLU A 88 4.33 -7.21 -4.63
C GLU A 88 4.50 -5.94 -3.80
N PHE A 89 5.23 -5.97 -2.69
CA PHE A 89 5.56 -4.76 -1.92
C PHE A 89 6.33 -3.74 -2.76
N ARG A 90 7.34 -4.17 -3.51
CA ARG A 90 8.11 -3.28 -4.39
C ARG A 90 7.24 -2.74 -5.52
N ARG A 91 6.37 -3.55 -6.11
CA ARG A 91 5.43 -3.08 -7.12
C ARG A 91 4.44 -2.06 -6.55
N ALA A 92 3.90 -2.29 -5.36
CA ALA A 92 3.02 -1.35 -4.67
C ALA A 92 3.73 -0.02 -4.42
N ALA A 93 4.98 -0.10 -4.00
CA ALA A 93 5.83 1.06 -3.79
C ALA A 93 6.10 1.86 -5.08
N GLU A 94 6.46 1.19 -6.18
CA GLU A 94 6.65 1.82 -7.49
C GLU A 94 5.37 2.48 -8.00
N GLU A 95 4.24 1.75 -7.95
CA GLU A 95 2.94 2.26 -8.41
C GLU A 95 2.46 3.43 -7.53
N TRP A 96 2.77 3.44 -6.23
CA TRP A 96 2.53 4.57 -5.34
C TRP A 96 3.34 5.79 -5.76
N LEU A 97 4.65 5.66 -6.00
CA LEU A 97 5.52 6.78 -6.38
C LEU A 97 5.18 7.35 -7.76
N ALA A 98 4.66 6.53 -8.68
CA ALA A 98 4.24 6.96 -10.02
C ALA A 98 2.86 7.64 -10.06
N MET A 99 2.04 7.45 -9.03
CA MET A 99 0.66 7.94 -8.99
C MET A 99 0.58 9.48 -8.87
N PRO A 100 -0.35 10.16 -9.57
CA PRO A 100 -0.64 11.58 -9.29
C PRO A 100 -1.08 11.80 -7.84
N ARG A 101 -0.60 12.87 -7.19
CA ARG A 101 -0.96 13.25 -5.81
C ARG A 101 -2.31 13.97 -5.76
N THR A 102 -3.34 13.26 -6.20
CA THR A 102 -4.73 13.73 -6.25
C THR A 102 -5.65 12.64 -5.72
N GLU A 103 -6.87 13.01 -5.33
CA GLU A 103 -7.88 12.05 -4.88
C GLU A 103 -8.17 10.99 -5.95
N ASP A 104 -8.33 11.39 -7.21
CA ASP A 104 -8.49 10.48 -8.35
C ASP A 104 -7.27 9.56 -8.53
N GLY A 105 -6.06 10.07 -8.26
CA GLY A 105 -4.84 9.27 -8.22
C GLY A 105 -4.97 8.12 -7.22
N ILE A 106 -5.33 8.45 -5.96
CA ILE A 106 -5.53 7.47 -4.89
C ILE A 106 -6.65 6.50 -5.25
N ARG A 107 -7.79 6.97 -5.76
CA ARG A 107 -8.91 6.13 -6.22
C ARG A 107 -8.45 5.10 -7.22
N ASN A 108 -7.68 5.53 -8.22
CA ASN A 108 -7.16 4.65 -9.25
C ASN A 108 -6.12 3.65 -8.70
N TYR A 109 -5.25 4.07 -7.79
CA TYR A 109 -4.31 3.16 -7.12
C TYR A 109 -5.05 2.08 -6.32
N VAL A 110 -6.00 2.50 -5.48
CA VAL A 110 -6.82 1.59 -4.67
C VAL A 110 -7.57 0.61 -5.56
N HIS A 111 -8.25 1.11 -6.61
CA HIS A 111 -9.00 0.26 -7.53
C HIS A 111 -8.12 -0.81 -8.19
N ARG A 112 -6.94 -0.43 -8.70
CA ARG A 112 -6.02 -1.39 -9.34
C ARG A 112 -5.56 -2.48 -8.37
N TRP A 113 -5.22 -2.11 -7.14
CA TRP A 113 -4.76 -3.09 -6.14
C TRP A 113 -5.89 -3.99 -5.66
N ARG A 114 -7.08 -3.46 -5.41
CA ARG A 114 -8.26 -4.26 -5.06
C ARG A 114 -8.60 -5.26 -6.16
N THR A 115 -8.61 -4.85 -7.43
CA THR A 115 -8.82 -5.77 -8.56
C THR A 115 -7.74 -6.85 -8.58
N ARG A 116 -6.46 -6.48 -8.46
CA ARG A 116 -5.34 -7.43 -8.49
C ARG A 116 -5.37 -8.44 -7.35
N LEU A 117 -5.68 -8.00 -6.13
CA LEU A 117 -5.79 -8.87 -4.96
C LEU A 117 -6.98 -9.82 -5.11
N ASN A 118 -8.14 -9.31 -5.55
CA ASN A 118 -9.31 -10.15 -5.85
C ASN A 118 -9.02 -11.21 -6.93
N GLU A 119 -8.40 -10.84 -8.05
CA GLU A 119 -8.02 -11.78 -9.12
C GLU A 119 -7.07 -12.86 -8.62
N ARG A 120 -6.11 -12.49 -7.76
CA ARG A 120 -5.17 -13.45 -7.16
C ARG A 120 -5.84 -14.40 -6.18
N PHE A 121 -6.79 -13.90 -5.40
CA PHE A 121 -7.44 -14.69 -4.37
C PHE A 121 -8.58 -15.55 -4.92
N GLN A 122 -9.18 -15.19 -6.06
CA GLN A 122 -10.19 -15.99 -6.76
C GLN A 122 -9.60 -17.07 -7.68
N GLY A 123 -8.32 -16.98 -8.07
CA GLY A 123 -7.68 -17.96 -8.96
C GLY A 123 -7.37 -19.33 -8.33
N TYR A 124 -7.65 -19.51 -7.04
CA TYR A 124 -7.35 -20.72 -6.26
C TYR A 124 -8.58 -21.30 -5.52
N SER A 125 -9.79 -20.87 -5.90
CA SER A 125 -11.08 -21.40 -5.40
C SER A 125 -11.49 -22.68 -6.12
#